data_AF-A0A7Y5NSS3-F1
#
_entry.id   AF-A0A7Y5NSS3-F1
#
_cell.length_a   1.000
_cell.length_b   1.000
_cell.length_c   1.000
_cell.angle_alpha   90.00
_cell.angle_beta   90.00
_cell.angle_gamma   90.00
#
_symmetry.space_group_name_H-M   'P 1'
#
loop_
_entity.id
_entity.type
_entity.pdbx_description
1 polymer ?
#
loop_
_entity_poly.entity_id
_entity_poly.type
_entity_poly.pdbx_seq_one_letter_code
_entity_poly.pdbx_strand_id
1 'polypeptide(L)'
;MPRISLKPLMFALSFPVALAACQADISNDGDDPPAFTKDEARALQGIAPNGDDICADEGWYDDLVCDDFCSEPDPDCPVSNCPDPNDPRVSYYAGPGDIACSQEIDFCAPDKVMFNSPECGCGCVEPEPVETCGGIAGTPCAEGYYCNYPIDSYCGGDDSLGTCEPIFDGGCPEIYAPVCGCDGVTYGNSCEASANGASIAHEGSCDDPGESCGGIAGVECPAGKFCNYTLEASCGYADDLGTCEDIPQGCREIYFPVCGCDGVTYGNECEANSYGVAIVAEGECELAER
;
A
#
# COMPACT_ATOMS: atom_id res chain seq x y z
N MET A 1 24.26 83.09 -60.35
CA MET A 1 23.31 83.92 -61.13
C MET A 1 21.87 83.58 -60.69
N PRO A 2 20.91 84.53 -60.79
CA PRO A 2 19.74 84.67 -59.88
C PRO A 2 18.49 83.82 -60.29
N ARG A 3 17.35 83.73 -59.57
CA ARG A 3 16.55 84.74 -58.80
C ARG A 3 15.79 84.11 -57.59
N ILE A 4 15.82 84.72 -56.39
CA ILE A 4 14.79 85.60 -55.73
C ILE A 4 13.78 84.87 -54.80
N SER A 5 13.62 85.44 -53.60
CA SER A 5 12.62 85.11 -52.56
C SER A 5 11.25 85.75 -52.85
N LEU A 6 10.15 85.05 -52.53
CA LEU A 6 8.84 85.65 -52.21
C LEU A 6 7.98 84.70 -51.35
N LYS A 7 7.76 85.10 -50.09
CA LYS A 7 6.49 84.92 -49.35
C LYS A 7 5.55 86.07 -49.80
N PRO A 8 4.20 86.05 -49.64
CA PRO A 8 3.55 85.68 -48.38
C PRO A 8 2.06 85.19 -48.43
N LEU A 9 1.45 85.19 -47.23
CA LEU A 9 0.05 85.47 -46.88
C LEU A 9 -1.00 84.34 -46.78
N MET A 10 -1.39 84.16 -45.52
CA MET A 10 -2.64 83.65 -44.95
C MET A 10 -3.90 83.65 -45.84
N PHE A 11 -4.75 82.63 -45.64
CA PHE A 11 -6.08 82.87 -45.07
C PHE A 11 -6.52 81.66 -44.24
N ALA A 12 -7.06 81.90 -43.05
CA ALA A 12 -7.70 80.86 -42.23
C ALA A 12 -9.22 80.99 -42.38
N LEU A 13 -9.92 79.87 -42.61
CA LEU A 13 -11.37 79.77 -42.45
C LEU A 13 -11.72 78.46 -41.77
N SER A 14 -12.76 78.55 -40.94
CA SER A 14 -13.16 77.56 -39.95
C SER A 14 -14.54 76.97 -40.26
N PHE A 15 -14.80 75.86 -39.54
CA PHE A 15 -16.07 75.16 -39.27
C PHE A 15 -16.31 73.81 -39.97
N PRO A 16 -16.83 72.80 -39.24
CA PRO A 16 -16.85 71.41 -39.67
C PRO A 16 -18.25 70.92 -40.08
N VAL A 17 -18.30 69.88 -40.92
CA VAL A 17 -19.43 68.94 -41.01
C VAL A 17 -18.85 67.54 -41.20
N ALA A 18 -19.45 66.55 -40.52
CA ALA A 18 -18.92 65.20 -40.41
C ALA A 18 -19.02 64.38 -41.71
N LEU A 19 -18.10 63.44 -41.87
CA LEU A 19 -18.31 62.22 -42.65
C LEU A 19 -17.68 61.05 -41.89
N ALA A 20 -18.50 60.11 -41.44
CA ALA A 20 -18.03 58.84 -40.90
C ALA A 20 -18.06 57.79 -42.02
N ALA A 21 -16.91 57.20 -42.33
CA ALA A 21 -16.79 55.85 -42.89
C ALA A 21 -15.32 55.40 -42.93
N CYS A 22 -15.06 54.23 -42.35
CA CYS A 22 -13.95 53.32 -42.67
C CYS A 22 -12.51 53.90 -42.65
N GLN A 23 -11.97 54.06 -41.44
CA GLN A 23 -10.61 53.55 -41.23
C GLN A 23 -10.74 52.02 -41.08
N ALA A 24 -10.08 51.27 -41.96
CA ALA A 24 -9.80 49.88 -41.68
C ALA A 24 -8.62 49.86 -40.72
N ASP A 25 -8.90 49.65 -39.43
CA ASP A 25 -7.84 49.24 -38.52
C ASP A 25 -7.49 47.79 -38.87
N ILE A 26 -6.23 47.60 -39.23
CA ILE A 26 -5.63 46.28 -39.38
C ILE A 26 -5.48 45.75 -37.96
N SER A 27 -6.47 44.97 -37.51
CA SER A 27 -6.30 44.08 -36.38
C SER A 27 -5.18 43.10 -36.73
N ASN A 28 -4.19 42.95 -35.85
CA ASN A 28 -3.16 41.94 -36.02
C ASN A 28 -3.81 40.56 -35.96
N ASP A 29 -3.60 39.75 -36.99
CA ASP A 29 -3.70 38.30 -36.86
C ASP A 29 -2.41 37.79 -36.17
N GLY A 30 -2.57 37.07 -35.05
CA GLY A 30 -1.52 36.27 -34.41
C GLY A 30 -0.73 36.95 -33.29
N ASP A 31 -0.52 36.18 -32.20
CA ASP A 31 0.35 36.44 -31.04
C ASP A 31 -0.21 37.27 -29.85
N ASP A 32 -1.53 37.17 -29.57
CA ASP A 32 -1.97 37.23 -28.17
C ASP A 32 -1.73 35.84 -27.51
N PRO A 33 -1.19 35.77 -26.28
CA PRO A 33 -1.04 34.49 -25.57
C PRO A 33 -2.42 33.92 -25.21
N PRO A 34 -2.56 32.58 -25.07
CA PRO A 34 -3.82 31.95 -24.65
C PRO A 34 -4.31 32.59 -23.35
N ALA A 35 -5.62 32.87 -23.29
CA ALA A 35 -6.25 33.57 -22.17
C ALA A 35 -6.22 32.74 -20.88
N PHE A 36 -6.14 31.40 -21.02
CA PHE A 36 -5.97 30.46 -19.92
C PHE A 36 -4.93 29.38 -20.27
N THR A 37 -4.16 28.94 -19.29
CA THR A 37 -3.39 27.69 -19.41
C THR A 37 -4.28 26.47 -19.13
N LYS A 38 -3.92 25.28 -19.67
CA LYS A 38 -4.67 24.03 -19.40
C LYS A 38 -4.79 23.73 -17.89
N ASP A 39 -3.80 24.10 -17.06
CA ASP A 39 -3.88 23.99 -15.59
C ASP A 39 -4.90 24.95 -14.95
N GLU A 40 -4.98 26.20 -15.43
CA GLU A 40 -5.96 27.20 -14.94
C GLU A 40 -7.39 26.83 -15.36
N ALA A 41 -7.57 26.36 -16.59
CA ALA A 41 -8.85 25.85 -17.08
C ALA A 41 -9.29 24.58 -16.32
N ARG A 42 -8.36 23.68 -16.00
CA ARG A 42 -8.61 22.50 -15.16
C ARG A 42 -9.06 22.87 -13.75
N ALA A 43 -8.50 23.92 -13.16
CA ALA A 43 -8.95 24.47 -11.87
C ALA A 43 -10.35 25.12 -11.93
N LEU A 44 -10.82 25.47 -13.12
CA LEU A 44 -12.12 26.09 -13.39
C LEU A 44 -13.15 25.13 -14.02
N GLN A 45 -12.80 23.85 -14.22
CA GLN A 45 -13.65 22.84 -14.90
C GLN A 45 -14.10 23.29 -16.30
N GLY A 46 -13.17 23.89 -17.07
CA GLY A 46 -13.39 24.30 -18.45
C GLY A 46 -14.28 25.54 -18.64
N ILE A 47 -14.86 26.11 -17.59
CA ILE A 47 -15.77 27.26 -17.67
C ILE A 47 -15.16 28.51 -17.03
N ALA A 48 -15.06 29.59 -17.80
CA ALA A 48 -14.54 30.86 -17.33
C ALA A 48 -15.52 31.56 -16.35
N PRO A 49 -15.07 32.49 -15.48
CA PRO A 49 -15.94 33.12 -14.46
C PRO A 49 -17.12 33.95 -14.99
N ASN A 50 -17.11 34.28 -16.28
CA ASN A 50 -18.19 34.92 -17.06
C ASN A 50 -19.21 33.91 -17.63
N GLY A 51 -18.89 32.62 -17.64
CA GLY A 51 -19.73 31.54 -18.16
C GLY A 51 -19.37 31.06 -19.58
N ASP A 52 -18.26 31.54 -20.15
CA ASP A 52 -17.79 31.13 -21.48
C ASP A 52 -16.98 29.82 -21.40
N ASP A 53 -17.00 29.01 -22.46
CA ASP A 53 -16.28 27.71 -22.54
C ASP A 53 -14.83 27.95 -22.98
N ILE A 54 -13.90 27.75 -22.04
CA ILE A 54 -12.46 27.96 -22.25
C ILE A 54 -11.93 27.00 -23.32
N CYS A 55 -12.41 25.76 -23.35
CA CYS A 55 -11.92 24.76 -24.30
C CYS A 55 -12.43 25.02 -25.73
N ALA A 56 -13.62 25.61 -25.87
CA ALA A 56 -14.12 26.07 -27.16
C ALA A 56 -13.33 27.29 -27.68
N ASP A 57 -13.04 28.26 -26.80
CA ASP A 57 -12.32 29.49 -27.16
C ASP A 57 -10.83 29.24 -27.46
N GLU A 58 -10.17 28.34 -26.72
CA GLU A 58 -8.76 27.96 -26.92
C GLU A 58 -8.57 26.84 -27.98
N GLY A 59 -9.67 26.25 -28.48
CA GLY A 59 -9.65 25.24 -29.54
C GLY A 59 -9.06 23.89 -29.11
N TRP A 60 -9.36 23.45 -27.90
CA TRP A 60 -8.84 22.22 -27.29
C TRP A 60 -9.69 20.97 -27.53
N TYR A 61 -10.89 21.11 -28.08
CA TYR A 61 -11.65 19.98 -28.60
C TYR A 61 -11.11 19.54 -29.97
N ASP A 62 -10.87 18.24 -30.19
CA ASP A 62 -10.35 17.68 -31.47
C ASP A 62 -8.91 18.19 -31.81
N ASP A 63 -8.09 18.49 -30.80
CA ASP A 63 -6.69 18.98 -30.92
C ASP A 63 -5.61 17.87 -30.94
N LEU A 64 -6.03 16.60 -30.83
CA LEU A 64 -5.24 15.37 -30.65
C LEU A 64 -4.60 15.18 -29.25
N VAL A 65 -5.06 15.92 -28.24
CA VAL A 65 -4.62 15.85 -26.84
C VAL A 65 -5.82 15.86 -25.88
N CYS A 66 -6.08 14.71 -25.23
CA CYS A 66 -7.16 14.58 -24.25
C CYS A 66 -7.15 15.66 -23.15
N ASP A 67 -8.20 16.47 -23.12
CA ASP A 67 -8.51 17.45 -22.09
C ASP A 67 -9.77 17.09 -21.29
N ASP A 68 -9.58 16.14 -20.36
CA ASP A 68 -10.58 15.56 -19.44
C ASP A 68 -11.29 16.56 -18.49
N PHE A 69 -10.92 17.83 -18.55
CA PHE A 69 -11.41 18.91 -17.69
C PHE A 69 -12.34 19.90 -18.41
N CYS A 70 -12.57 19.72 -19.71
CA CYS A 70 -13.44 20.57 -20.52
C CYS A 70 -14.93 20.41 -20.18
N SER A 71 -15.74 21.39 -20.63
CA SER A 71 -17.15 21.48 -20.24
C SER A 71 -18.06 20.51 -21.02
N GLU A 72 -17.71 20.23 -22.27
CA GLU A 72 -18.24 19.13 -23.06
C GLU A 72 -17.21 17.97 -23.14
N PRO A 73 -17.61 16.72 -23.41
CA PRO A 73 -16.67 15.62 -23.56
C PRO A 73 -15.78 15.80 -24.80
N ASP A 74 -14.47 15.85 -24.58
CA ASP A 74 -13.47 15.96 -25.63
C ASP A 74 -13.38 14.66 -26.49
N PRO A 75 -13.51 14.74 -27.83
CA PRO A 75 -13.34 13.61 -28.74
C PRO A 75 -11.98 12.89 -28.66
N ASP A 76 -10.91 13.57 -28.24
CA ASP A 76 -9.57 12.98 -28.12
C ASP A 76 -9.34 12.25 -26.80
N CYS A 77 -10.24 12.41 -25.83
CA CYS A 77 -10.17 11.65 -24.60
C CYS A 77 -10.62 10.20 -24.79
N PRO A 78 -9.86 9.22 -24.23
CA PRO A 78 -10.31 7.84 -24.21
C PRO A 78 -11.63 7.74 -23.42
N VAL A 79 -12.64 7.14 -24.05
CA VAL A 79 -14.01 7.07 -23.52
C VAL A 79 -14.05 6.50 -22.09
N SER A 80 -14.45 7.36 -21.15
CA SER A 80 -14.15 7.26 -19.71
C SER A 80 -14.95 6.23 -18.91
N ASN A 81 -15.50 5.19 -19.57
CA ASN A 81 -16.21 4.08 -18.93
C ASN A 81 -15.67 2.69 -19.32
N CYS A 82 -14.55 2.61 -20.05
CA CYS A 82 -13.89 1.32 -20.29
C CYS A 82 -12.97 0.96 -19.10
N PRO A 83 -12.96 -0.30 -18.61
CA PRO A 83 -12.02 -0.74 -17.58
C PRO A 83 -10.56 -0.53 -18.01
N ASP A 84 -9.69 -0.09 -17.09
CA ASP A 84 -8.29 0.24 -17.43
C ASP A 84 -7.56 -1.00 -17.99
N PRO A 85 -7.01 -0.96 -19.23
CA PRO A 85 -6.27 -2.08 -19.81
C PRO A 85 -4.94 -2.39 -19.09
N ASN A 86 -4.51 -1.55 -18.15
CA ASN A 86 -3.34 -1.77 -17.29
C ASN A 86 -3.70 -2.30 -15.89
N ASP A 87 -4.98 -2.35 -15.51
CA ASP A 87 -5.41 -2.99 -14.26
C ASP A 87 -5.29 -4.52 -14.43
N PRO A 88 -4.47 -5.21 -13.62
CA PRO A 88 -4.25 -6.66 -13.77
C PRO A 88 -5.52 -7.51 -13.58
N ARG A 89 -6.58 -6.93 -12.98
CA ARG A 89 -7.88 -7.56 -12.77
C ARG A 89 -8.77 -7.53 -14.02
N VAL A 90 -8.37 -6.79 -15.05
CA VAL A 90 -9.14 -6.55 -16.26
C VAL A 90 -8.63 -7.45 -17.39
N SER A 91 -9.44 -8.44 -17.77
CA SER A 91 -9.15 -9.35 -18.87
C SER A 91 -10.04 -9.04 -20.08
N TYR A 92 -9.48 -8.40 -21.10
CA TYR A 92 -10.13 -8.17 -22.40
C TYR A 92 -10.11 -9.42 -23.29
N TYR A 93 -11.26 -9.83 -23.83
CA TYR A 93 -11.37 -10.91 -24.83
C TYR A 93 -11.45 -10.40 -26.27
N ALA A 94 -12.04 -9.22 -26.48
CA ALA A 94 -12.15 -8.59 -27.80
C ALA A 94 -12.24 -7.06 -27.66
N GLY A 95 -11.83 -6.35 -28.71
CA GLY A 95 -11.74 -4.89 -28.71
C GLY A 95 -13.04 -4.18 -29.14
N PRO A 96 -13.02 -2.84 -29.16
CA PRO A 96 -14.14 -2.04 -29.67
C PRO A 96 -14.53 -2.44 -31.09
N GLY A 97 -15.84 -2.63 -31.33
CA GLY A 97 -16.38 -3.04 -32.62
C GLY A 97 -16.22 -4.52 -32.99
N ASP A 98 -15.56 -5.37 -32.18
CA ASP A 98 -15.45 -6.79 -32.45
C ASP A 98 -16.77 -7.55 -32.20
N ILE A 99 -17.19 -8.33 -33.20
CA ILE A 99 -18.45 -9.10 -33.17
C ILE A 99 -18.38 -10.28 -32.16
N ALA A 100 -17.19 -10.63 -31.67
CA ALA A 100 -16.97 -11.73 -30.73
C ALA A 100 -17.85 -11.63 -29.46
N CYS A 101 -18.09 -10.42 -28.98
CA CYS A 101 -18.89 -10.13 -27.79
C CYS A 101 -20.42 -10.36 -27.96
N SER A 102 -20.88 -10.70 -29.16
CA SER A 102 -22.31 -10.73 -29.50
C SER A 102 -22.96 -12.12 -29.52
N GLN A 103 -22.20 -13.20 -29.28
CA GLN A 103 -22.70 -14.57 -29.52
C GLN A 103 -22.75 -15.53 -28.32
N GLU A 104 -22.05 -15.25 -27.21
CA GLU A 104 -22.20 -15.99 -25.94
C GLU A 104 -22.25 -15.03 -24.75
N ILE A 105 -23.07 -15.36 -23.74
CA ILE A 105 -23.55 -14.42 -22.70
C ILE A 105 -22.87 -14.67 -21.34
N ASP A 106 -22.08 -15.74 -21.20
CA ASP A 106 -21.59 -16.24 -19.91
C ASP A 106 -20.17 -16.81 -20.06
N PHE A 107 -19.22 -15.97 -20.47
CA PHE A 107 -17.81 -16.32 -20.68
C PHE A 107 -16.91 -16.00 -19.46
N CYS A 108 -17.44 -15.28 -18.47
CA CYS A 108 -16.76 -15.02 -17.21
C CYS A 108 -17.00 -16.16 -16.21
N ALA A 109 -16.09 -16.29 -15.23
CA ALA A 109 -16.38 -17.11 -14.06
C ALA A 109 -17.47 -16.45 -13.18
N PRO A 110 -18.24 -17.20 -12.37
CA PRO A 110 -19.44 -16.68 -11.68
C PRO A 110 -19.19 -15.55 -10.66
N ASP A 111 -17.94 -15.39 -10.26
CA ASP A 111 -17.38 -14.40 -9.34
C ASP A 111 -16.90 -13.11 -10.02
N LYS A 112 -16.73 -13.11 -11.35
CA LYS A 112 -16.18 -11.97 -12.11
C LYS A 112 -17.28 -11.12 -12.74
N VAL A 113 -17.05 -9.81 -12.82
CA VAL A 113 -17.98 -8.85 -13.44
C VAL A 113 -17.72 -8.79 -14.94
N MET A 114 -18.67 -9.28 -15.74
CA MET A 114 -18.62 -9.16 -17.19
C MET A 114 -18.86 -7.70 -17.63
N PHE A 115 -18.03 -7.20 -18.54
CA PHE A 115 -18.34 -6.00 -19.32
C PHE A 115 -18.50 -6.33 -20.80
N ASN A 116 -19.45 -5.66 -21.46
CA ASN A 116 -19.75 -5.82 -22.88
C ASN A 116 -20.36 -4.52 -23.39
N SER A 117 -19.58 -3.76 -24.17
CA SER A 117 -19.99 -2.48 -24.77
C SER A 117 -19.47 -2.39 -26.21
N PRO A 118 -20.24 -1.84 -27.16
CA PRO A 118 -19.72 -1.56 -28.51
C PRO A 118 -18.45 -0.70 -28.52
N GLU A 119 -18.29 0.16 -27.51
CA GLU A 119 -17.24 1.17 -27.37
C GLU A 119 -15.97 0.63 -26.69
N CYS A 120 -16.11 -0.39 -25.83
CA CYS A 120 -14.99 -0.98 -25.07
C CYS A 120 -14.65 -2.41 -25.53
N GLY A 121 -15.49 -3.05 -26.35
CA GLY A 121 -15.43 -4.50 -26.55
C GLY A 121 -15.97 -5.25 -25.34
N CYS A 122 -15.34 -6.37 -24.99
CA CYS A 122 -15.79 -7.19 -23.85
C CYS A 122 -14.65 -7.90 -23.12
N GLY A 123 -14.92 -8.19 -21.86
CA GLY A 123 -13.97 -8.78 -20.92
C GLY A 123 -14.60 -9.12 -19.58
N CYS A 124 -13.78 -9.59 -18.66
CA CYS A 124 -14.12 -9.72 -17.25
C CYS A 124 -13.28 -8.76 -16.41
N VAL A 125 -13.88 -8.21 -15.35
CA VAL A 125 -13.19 -7.52 -14.25
C VAL A 125 -13.28 -8.44 -13.04
N GLU A 126 -12.13 -8.79 -12.46
CA GLU A 126 -12.09 -9.48 -11.17
C GLU A 126 -12.53 -8.52 -10.05
N PRO A 127 -13.34 -8.98 -9.07
CA PRO A 127 -13.83 -8.09 -8.03
C PRO A 127 -12.68 -7.50 -7.22
N GLU A 128 -12.88 -6.29 -6.70
CA GLU A 128 -12.01 -5.70 -5.67
C GLU A 128 -11.75 -6.76 -4.57
N PRO A 129 -10.49 -7.15 -4.31
CA PRO A 129 -10.22 -8.16 -3.29
C PRO A 129 -10.71 -7.66 -1.94
N VAL A 130 -11.29 -8.56 -1.14
CA VAL A 130 -11.60 -8.25 0.26
C VAL A 130 -10.30 -7.92 0.97
N GLU A 131 -10.08 -6.65 1.29
CA GLU A 131 -8.85 -6.17 1.94
C GLU A 131 -8.61 -6.85 3.30
N THR A 132 -9.68 -7.25 4.00
CA THR A 132 -9.63 -7.89 5.32
C THR A 132 -10.24 -9.28 5.34
N CYS A 133 -9.66 -10.13 6.18
CA CYS A 133 -9.98 -11.54 6.30
C CYS A 133 -10.00 -11.99 7.77
N GLY A 134 -10.43 -13.23 8.01
CA GLY A 134 -10.59 -13.78 9.36
C GLY A 134 -11.78 -13.19 10.09
N GLY A 135 -11.60 -12.85 11.36
CA GLY A 135 -12.66 -12.39 12.25
C GLY A 135 -13.70 -13.46 12.59
N ILE A 136 -14.73 -13.09 13.36
CA ILE A 136 -15.83 -13.98 13.79
C ILE A 136 -16.60 -14.63 12.63
N ALA A 137 -16.53 -14.03 11.43
CA ALA A 137 -17.14 -14.56 10.22
C ALA A 137 -16.27 -15.61 9.50
N GLY A 138 -14.97 -15.68 9.82
CA GLY A 138 -13.99 -16.50 9.10
C GLY A 138 -13.86 -16.09 7.63
N THR A 139 -13.88 -14.78 7.34
CA THR A 139 -13.91 -14.25 5.97
C THR A 139 -12.66 -14.71 5.20
N PRO A 140 -12.79 -15.49 4.12
CA PRO A 140 -11.65 -15.91 3.32
C PRO A 140 -11.19 -14.81 2.36
N CYS A 141 -9.92 -14.86 1.96
CA CYS A 141 -9.42 -14.05 0.86
C CYS A 141 -9.89 -14.58 -0.51
N ALA A 142 -9.75 -13.77 -1.55
CA ALA A 142 -9.96 -14.18 -2.94
C ALA A 142 -8.92 -15.23 -3.40
N GLU A 143 -9.18 -15.90 -4.51
CA GLU A 143 -8.22 -16.84 -5.11
C GLU A 143 -6.90 -16.12 -5.46
N GLY A 144 -5.76 -16.76 -5.17
CA GLY A 144 -4.44 -16.14 -5.31
C GLY A 144 -4.01 -15.24 -4.15
N TYR A 145 -4.83 -15.08 -3.11
CA TYR A 145 -4.50 -14.33 -1.89
C TYR A 145 -4.55 -15.22 -0.65
N TYR A 146 -3.73 -14.90 0.35
CA TYR A 146 -3.76 -15.51 1.67
C TYR A 146 -4.07 -14.47 2.75
N CYS A 147 -4.60 -14.94 3.87
CA CYS A 147 -4.91 -14.07 4.99
C CYS A 147 -3.64 -13.87 5.83
N ASN A 148 -2.98 -12.72 5.71
CA ASN A 148 -1.84 -12.36 6.54
C ASN A 148 -2.32 -11.79 7.88
N TYR A 149 -2.06 -12.53 8.96
CA TYR A 149 -2.37 -12.14 10.32
C TYR A 149 -1.16 -11.49 10.99
N PRO A 150 -1.34 -10.43 11.81
CA PRO A 150 -0.31 -9.98 12.74
C PRO A 150 0.18 -11.11 13.63
N ILE A 151 1.50 -11.20 13.89
CA ILE A 151 2.12 -12.26 14.71
C ILE A 151 1.51 -12.31 16.12
N ASP A 152 1.19 -11.16 16.71
CA ASP A 152 0.55 -11.02 18.02
C ASP A 152 -0.95 -11.37 18.04
N SER A 153 -1.55 -11.67 16.89
CA SER A 153 -2.96 -12.08 16.76
C SER A 153 -3.17 -13.60 16.77
N TYR A 154 -2.14 -14.39 17.07
CA TYR A 154 -2.20 -15.85 17.19
C TYR A 154 -2.92 -16.53 16.00
N CYS A 155 -2.53 -16.17 14.77
CA CYS A 155 -3.10 -16.73 13.54
C CYS A 155 -4.62 -16.52 13.36
N GLY A 156 -5.14 -15.37 13.81
CA GLY A 156 -6.58 -15.08 13.79
C GLY A 156 -7.32 -15.54 15.06
N GLY A 157 -6.60 -15.79 16.15
CA GLY A 157 -7.16 -16.08 17.47
C GLY A 157 -8.06 -14.94 17.97
N ASP A 158 -9.02 -15.28 18.84
CA ASP A 158 -9.99 -14.35 19.43
C ASP A 158 -10.73 -13.44 18.41
N ASP A 159 -11.13 -14.01 17.27
CA ASP A 159 -11.78 -13.31 16.17
C ASP A 159 -10.96 -12.14 15.61
N SER A 160 -9.63 -12.26 15.61
CA SER A 160 -8.73 -11.26 15.03
C SER A 160 -8.86 -11.18 13.50
N LEU A 161 -8.67 -9.97 12.97
CA LEU A 161 -8.68 -9.71 11.53
C LEU A 161 -7.25 -9.75 10.97
N GLY A 162 -7.11 -10.32 9.78
CA GLY A 162 -5.91 -10.21 8.95
C GLY A 162 -6.16 -9.32 7.73
N THR A 163 -5.10 -9.10 6.96
CA THR A 163 -5.12 -8.41 5.65
C THR A 163 -4.92 -9.45 4.55
N CYS A 164 -5.65 -9.35 3.44
CA CYS A 164 -5.40 -10.24 2.30
C CYS A 164 -4.17 -9.80 1.50
N GLU A 165 -3.15 -10.66 1.47
CA GLU A 165 -1.92 -10.45 0.71
C GLU A 165 -1.80 -11.44 -0.46
N PRO A 166 -1.19 -11.06 -1.59
CA PRO A 166 -1.04 -11.95 -2.73
C PRO A 166 -0.07 -13.10 -2.41
N ILE A 167 -0.43 -14.30 -2.86
CA ILE A 167 0.46 -15.47 -2.83
C ILE A 167 1.56 -15.25 -3.88
N PHE A 168 2.81 -15.26 -3.44
CA PHE A 168 3.94 -14.91 -4.30
C PHE A 168 4.39 -16.09 -5.18
N ASP A 169 4.23 -15.98 -6.50
CA ASP A 169 4.62 -17.00 -7.48
C ASP A 169 6.03 -16.80 -8.09
N GLY A 170 6.65 -15.64 -7.86
CA GLY A 170 7.86 -15.16 -8.54
C GLY A 170 9.18 -15.86 -8.19
N GLY A 171 9.15 -16.89 -7.34
CA GLY A 171 10.32 -17.66 -6.90
C GLY A 171 11.10 -17.01 -5.76
N CYS A 172 11.21 -17.71 -4.63
CA CYS A 172 11.81 -17.17 -3.42
C CYS A 172 13.34 -17.20 -3.40
N PRO A 173 14.00 -16.28 -2.67
CA PRO A 173 15.45 -16.31 -2.49
C PRO A 173 15.87 -17.52 -1.66
N GLU A 174 17.00 -18.15 -2.00
CA GLU A 174 17.61 -19.26 -1.24
C GLU A 174 18.29 -18.77 0.07
N ILE A 175 17.58 -17.98 0.87
CA ILE A 175 18.02 -17.50 2.18
C ILE A 175 17.31 -18.34 3.25
N TYR A 176 18.09 -19.00 4.10
CA TYR A 176 17.54 -19.76 5.23
C TYR A 176 17.37 -18.83 6.46
N ALA A 177 16.13 -18.48 6.76
CA ALA A 177 15.70 -17.67 7.88
C ALA A 177 14.30 -18.18 8.31
N PRO A 178 14.23 -19.35 8.98
CA PRO A 178 13.02 -20.14 9.06
C PRO A 178 11.89 -19.44 9.81
N VAL A 179 10.66 -19.74 9.43
CA VAL A 179 9.44 -19.25 10.07
C VAL A 179 8.44 -20.40 10.24
N CYS A 180 7.61 -20.32 11.28
CA CYS A 180 6.51 -21.25 11.46
C CYS A 180 5.24 -20.65 10.87
N GLY A 181 4.61 -21.38 9.96
CA GLY A 181 3.30 -21.02 9.42
C GLY A 181 2.16 -21.31 10.41
N CYS A 182 1.07 -20.58 10.26
CA CYS A 182 -0.20 -20.80 10.97
C CYS A 182 -0.86 -22.16 10.66
N ASP A 183 -0.36 -22.87 9.65
CA ASP A 183 -0.68 -24.25 9.30
C ASP A 183 0.18 -25.29 10.06
N GLY A 184 1.13 -24.85 10.89
CA GLY A 184 2.06 -25.69 11.61
C GLY A 184 3.24 -26.20 10.78
N VAL A 185 3.50 -25.61 9.61
CA VAL A 185 4.62 -25.99 8.72
C VAL A 185 5.79 -25.04 8.91
N THR A 186 7.01 -25.59 9.01
CA THR A 186 8.24 -24.78 8.97
C THR A 186 8.62 -24.48 7.53
N TYR A 187 8.72 -23.20 7.20
CA TYR A 187 9.20 -22.71 5.91
C TYR A 187 10.65 -22.26 6.00
N GLY A 188 11.42 -22.34 4.92
CA GLY A 188 12.83 -21.94 4.89
C GLY A 188 13.02 -20.43 5.07
N ASN A 189 12.02 -19.64 4.70
CA ASN A 189 11.91 -18.20 4.94
C ASN A 189 10.46 -17.71 4.78
N SER A 190 10.22 -16.43 5.12
CA SER A 190 8.92 -15.79 4.99
C SER A 190 8.36 -15.76 3.57
N CYS A 191 9.20 -15.61 2.54
CA CYS A 191 8.74 -15.69 1.14
C CYS A 191 8.17 -17.06 0.84
N GLU A 192 8.84 -18.14 1.27
CA GLU A 192 8.34 -19.51 1.06
C GLU A 192 7.00 -19.74 1.77
N ALA A 193 6.78 -19.14 2.95
CA ALA A 193 5.48 -19.18 3.64
C ALA A 193 4.39 -18.47 2.81
N SER A 194 4.61 -17.22 2.42
CA SER A 194 3.67 -16.44 1.58
C SER A 194 3.40 -17.11 0.23
N ALA A 195 4.41 -17.75 -0.39
CA ALA A 195 4.28 -18.48 -1.64
C ALA A 195 3.45 -19.78 -1.51
N ASN A 196 3.27 -20.30 -0.30
CA ASN A 196 2.35 -21.40 0.01
C ASN A 196 1.02 -20.89 0.61
N GLY A 197 0.83 -19.58 0.72
CA GLY A 197 -0.35 -18.95 1.34
C GLY A 197 -0.43 -19.12 2.85
N ALA A 198 0.69 -19.33 3.53
CA ALA A 198 0.76 -19.42 4.98
C ALA A 198 1.12 -18.07 5.61
N SER A 199 0.25 -17.59 6.51
CA SER A 199 0.60 -16.52 7.45
C SER A 199 1.61 -17.04 8.47
N ILE A 200 2.45 -16.16 9.00
CA ILE A 200 3.50 -16.51 9.96
C ILE A 200 2.92 -16.48 11.38
N ALA A 201 3.05 -17.60 12.10
CA ALA A 201 2.71 -17.73 13.51
C ALA A 201 3.81 -17.13 14.40
N HIS A 202 5.08 -17.43 14.09
CA HIS A 202 6.27 -16.87 14.75
C HIS A 202 7.52 -17.05 13.89
N GLU A 203 8.59 -16.31 14.21
CA GLU A 203 9.93 -16.55 13.67
C GLU A 203 10.54 -17.85 14.25
N GLY A 204 11.42 -18.51 13.50
CA GLY A 204 11.97 -19.82 13.86
C GLY A 204 11.16 -20.99 13.30
N SER A 205 11.65 -22.22 13.46
CA SER A 205 10.91 -23.42 13.06
C SER A 205 9.76 -23.74 14.02
N CYS A 206 8.69 -24.40 13.58
CA CYS A 206 7.57 -24.80 14.46
C CYS A 206 7.96 -25.73 15.62
N ASP A 207 9.10 -26.43 15.53
CA ASP A 207 9.68 -27.22 16.63
C ASP A 207 10.41 -26.35 17.69
N ASP A 208 10.50 -25.04 17.45
CA ASP A 208 11.07 -23.99 18.31
C ASP A 208 10.01 -22.88 18.45
N PRO A 209 8.98 -23.06 19.33
CA PRO A 209 7.67 -22.39 19.30
C PRO A 209 7.69 -20.92 19.77
N GLY A 210 8.76 -20.22 19.43
CA GLY A 210 9.00 -18.82 19.75
C GLY A 210 9.91 -18.61 20.96
N GLU A 211 10.32 -17.36 21.14
CA GLU A 211 11.15 -16.95 22.27
C GLU A 211 10.39 -16.93 23.61
N SER A 212 9.10 -17.27 23.72
CA SER A 212 8.34 -17.10 24.98
C SER A 212 7.90 -18.40 25.66
N CYS A 213 7.78 -18.35 26.99
CA CYS A 213 7.44 -19.49 27.84
C CYS A 213 6.67 -19.08 29.10
N GLY A 214 6.20 -20.06 29.87
CA GLY A 214 5.40 -19.82 31.06
C GLY A 214 3.98 -19.38 30.71
N GLY A 215 3.49 -18.33 31.37
CA GLY A 215 2.13 -17.85 31.23
C GLY A 215 1.05 -18.83 31.72
N ILE A 216 -0.22 -18.46 31.56
CA ILE A 216 -1.38 -19.25 32.00
C ILE A 216 -1.47 -20.65 31.35
N ALA A 217 -0.87 -20.79 30.17
CA ALA A 217 -0.78 -22.07 29.44
C ALA A 217 0.37 -22.97 29.93
N GLY A 218 1.33 -22.43 30.69
CA GLY A 218 2.52 -23.16 31.15
C GLY A 218 3.40 -23.64 29.99
N VAL A 219 3.65 -22.78 29.00
CA VAL A 219 4.42 -23.13 27.79
C VAL A 219 5.85 -23.50 28.19
N GLU A 220 6.24 -24.74 27.90
CA GLU A 220 7.60 -25.24 28.13
C GLU A 220 8.52 -24.92 26.95
N CYS A 221 9.79 -24.61 27.22
CA CYS A 221 10.78 -24.41 26.18
C CYS A 221 11.23 -25.72 25.51
N PRO A 222 11.67 -25.67 24.24
CA PRO A 222 12.27 -26.81 23.54
C PRO A 222 13.46 -27.45 24.26
N ALA A 223 13.74 -28.70 23.88
CA ALA A 223 14.88 -29.44 24.40
C ALA A 223 16.21 -28.71 24.13
N GLY A 224 16.92 -28.33 25.21
CA GLY A 224 18.18 -27.58 25.15
C GLY A 224 18.03 -26.09 25.47
N LYS A 225 16.80 -25.59 25.59
CA LYS A 225 16.48 -24.26 26.12
C LYS A 225 15.89 -24.36 27.53
N PHE A 226 15.89 -23.25 28.26
CA PHE A 226 15.22 -23.09 29.55
C PHE A 226 14.37 -21.82 29.55
N CYS A 227 13.35 -21.77 30.41
CA CYS A 227 12.52 -20.60 30.54
C CYS A 227 13.18 -19.60 31.48
N ASN A 228 13.79 -18.56 30.92
CA ASN A 228 14.33 -17.41 31.67
C ASN A 228 13.18 -16.45 32.04
N TYR A 229 13.26 -15.81 33.20
CA TYR A 229 12.28 -14.79 33.61
C TYR A 229 13.03 -13.51 33.97
N THR A 230 12.41 -12.36 33.72
CA THR A 230 12.91 -11.12 34.32
C THR A 230 12.77 -11.20 35.84
N LEU A 231 13.64 -10.50 36.58
CA LEU A 231 13.53 -10.42 38.04
C LEU A 231 12.19 -9.82 38.49
N GLU A 232 11.55 -8.99 37.65
CA GLU A 232 10.21 -8.44 37.89
C GLU A 232 9.13 -9.54 37.79
N ALA A 233 9.22 -10.42 36.79
CA ALA A 233 8.30 -11.54 36.56
C ALA A 233 8.35 -12.63 37.65
N SER A 234 9.28 -12.54 38.60
CA SER A 234 9.28 -13.34 39.84
C SER A 234 9.08 -14.85 39.59
N CYS A 235 9.79 -15.42 38.61
CA CYS A 235 9.68 -16.81 38.16
C CYS A 235 8.34 -17.22 37.54
N GLY A 236 7.67 -16.32 36.81
CA GLY A 236 6.37 -16.58 36.19
C GLY A 236 5.21 -16.48 37.18
N TYR A 237 5.37 -15.67 38.24
CA TYR A 237 4.28 -15.42 39.18
C TYR A 237 3.12 -14.71 38.47
N ALA A 238 1.88 -15.03 38.87
CA ALA A 238 0.66 -14.45 38.29
C ALA A 238 0.56 -14.56 36.75
N ASP A 239 1.02 -15.67 36.18
CA ASP A 239 0.98 -15.97 34.75
C ASP A 239 1.86 -15.03 33.89
N ASP A 240 2.92 -14.46 34.47
CA ASP A 240 3.94 -13.72 33.71
C ASP A 240 4.67 -14.63 32.71
N LEU A 241 5.01 -14.05 31.56
CA LEU A 241 5.75 -14.71 30.48
C LEU A 241 7.26 -14.60 30.71
N GLY A 242 7.96 -15.70 30.45
CA GLY A 242 9.42 -15.76 30.35
C GLY A 242 9.89 -15.83 28.90
N THR A 243 11.21 -15.95 28.73
CA THR A 243 11.90 -16.08 27.44
C THR A 243 12.70 -17.39 27.36
N CYS A 244 12.59 -18.13 26.25
CA CYS A 244 13.32 -19.38 26.02
C CYS A 244 14.77 -19.13 25.58
N GLU A 245 15.70 -19.24 26.53
CA GLU A 245 17.13 -19.07 26.29
C GLU A 245 17.87 -20.42 26.21
N ASP A 246 18.98 -20.46 25.47
CA ASP A 246 19.80 -21.67 25.34
C ASP A 246 20.51 -22.02 26.67
N ILE A 247 20.46 -23.29 27.08
CA ILE A 247 21.15 -23.76 28.29
C ILE A 247 22.68 -23.65 28.10
N PRO A 248 23.40 -22.84 28.91
CA PRO A 248 24.84 -22.64 28.74
C PRO A 248 25.64 -23.93 28.93
N GLN A 249 26.42 -24.29 27.90
CA GLN A 249 27.24 -25.52 27.90
C GLN A 249 28.57 -25.38 28.66
N GLY A 250 28.85 -24.22 29.25
CA GLY A 250 30.08 -23.98 30.01
C GLY A 250 30.15 -22.59 30.61
N CYS A 251 30.33 -22.54 31.94
CA CYS A 251 30.38 -21.31 32.72
C CYS A 251 31.78 -21.02 33.25
N ARG A 252 32.03 -19.76 33.62
CA ARG A 252 33.27 -19.38 34.32
C ARG A 252 33.08 -19.59 35.82
N GLU A 253 34.11 -20.11 36.48
CA GLU A 253 34.17 -20.25 37.95
C GLU A 253 34.40 -18.87 38.61
N ILE A 254 33.39 -18.00 38.56
CA ILE A 254 33.38 -16.67 39.21
C ILE A 254 32.24 -16.66 40.22
N TYR A 255 32.53 -16.27 41.47
CA TYR A 255 31.52 -16.24 42.53
C TYR A 255 30.80 -14.88 42.56
N PHE A 256 29.59 -14.87 42.01
CA PHE A 256 28.61 -13.78 42.08
C PHE A 256 27.24 -14.42 42.32
N PRO A 257 26.93 -14.83 43.56
CA PRO A 257 25.85 -15.76 43.83
C PRO A 257 24.48 -15.19 43.46
N VAL A 258 23.58 -16.09 43.09
CA VAL A 258 22.19 -15.80 42.73
C VAL A 258 21.25 -16.82 43.37
N CYS A 259 19.99 -16.45 43.57
CA CYS A 259 18.94 -17.34 44.00
C CYS A 259 18.13 -17.82 42.79
N GLY A 260 18.08 -19.14 42.57
CA GLY A 260 17.28 -19.75 41.52
C GLY A 260 15.79 -19.79 41.86
N CYS A 261 14.96 -19.89 40.83
CA CYS A 261 13.51 -20.11 40.95
C CYS A 261 13.13 -21.43 41.64
N ASP A 262 14.07 -22.36 41.77
CA ASP A 262 13.96 -23.61 42.52
C ASP A 262 14.29 -23.44 44.03
N GLY A 263 14.70 -22.25 44.45
CA GLY A 263 15.13 -21.93 45.82
C GLY A 263 16.56 -22.37 46.15
N VAL A 264 17.39 -22.67 45.15
CA VAL A 264 18.80 -23.05 45.34
C VAL A 264 19.71 -21.84 45.07
N THR A 265 20.70 -21.65 45.94
CA THR A 265 21.79 -20.68 45.69
C THR A 265 22.79 -21.27 44.70
N TYR A 266 23.01 -20.57 43.59
CA TYR A 266 24.04 -20.88 42.60
C TYR A 266 25.23 -19.94 42.73
N GLY A 267 26.42 -20.36 42.32
CA GLY A 267 27.64 -19.56 42.41
C GLY A 267 27.67 -18.38 41.43
N ASN A 268 26.93 -18.47 40.32
CA ASN A 268 26.57 -17.35 39.44
C ASN A 268 25.36 -17.68 38.55
N GLU A 269 24.81 -16.66 37.90
CA GLU A 269 23.70 -16.76 36.93
C GLU A 269 23.92 -17.82 35.84
N CYS A 270 25.11 -17.86 35.22
CA CYS A 270 25.40 -18.88 34.21
C CYS A 270 25.30 -20.30 34.78
N GLU A 271 25.76 -20.51 36.02
CA GLU A 271 25.64 -21.80 36.70
C GLU A 271 24.16 -22.18 36.88
N ALA A 272 23.31 -21.28 37.37
CA ALA A 272 21.86 -21.51 37.47
C ALA A 272 21.23 -21.86 36.12
N ASN A 273 21.48 -21.03 35.10
CA ASN A 273 20.96 -21.21 33.74
C ASN A 273 21.48 -22.53 33.11
N SER A 274 22.68 -23.00 33.48
CA SER A 274 23.23 -24.29 33.00
C SER A 274 22.52 -25.53 33.56
N TYR A 275 21.79 -25.38 34.68
CA TYR A 275 20.84 -26.37 35.18
C TYR A 275 19.40 -26.15 34.65
N GLY A 276 19.21 -25.16 33.78
CA GLY A 276 17.89 -24.75 33.26
C GLY A 276 17.03 -23.99 34.27
N VAL A 277 17.67 -23.33 35.24
CA VAL A 277 16.99 -22.61 36.34
C VAL A 277 17.20 -21.11 36.18
N ALA A 278 16.11 -20.38 35.93
CA ALA A 278 16.10 -18.91 35.97
C ALA A 278 16.33 -18.38 37.39
N ILE A 279 16.69 -17.10 37.51
CA ILE A 279 16.96 -16.45 38.80
C ILE A 279 15.75 -15.65 39.30
N VAL A 280 15.53 -15.67 40.62
CA VAL A 280 14.51 -14.84 41.31
C VAL A 280 15.13 -13.61 41.97
N ALA A 281 16.42 -13.67 42.34
CA ALA A 281 17.13 -12.57 42.99
C ALA A 281 18.65 -12.67 42.79
N GLU A 282 19.32 -11.51 42.80
CA GLU A 282 20.76 -11.43 43.04
C GLU A 282 21.10 -11.77 44.51
N GLY A 283 22.24 -12.42 44.73
CA GLY A 283 22.65 -12.87 46.06
C GLY A 283 22.15 -14.27 46.42
N GLU A 284 22.57 -14.76 47.58
CA GLU A 284 22.22 -16.11 48.07
C GLU A 284 20.75 -16.15 48.54
N CYS A 285 20.04 -17.27 48.37
CA CYS A 285 18.61 -17.38 48.76
C CYS A 285 18.34 -17.15 50.25
N GLU A 286 19.35 -17.30 51.13
CA GLU A 286 19.22 -16.98 52.56
C GLU A 286 19.31 -15.47 52.86
N LEU A 287 19.74 -14.66 51.89
CA LEU A 287 19.94 -13.21 51.99
C LEU A 287 18.99 -12.41 51.09
N ALA A 288 18.35 -13.05 50.10
CA ALA A 288 17.22 -12.50 49.37
C ALA A 288 16.02 -12.33 50.33
N GLU A 289 15.74 -11.10 50.76
CA GLU A 289 14.59 -10.82 51.62
C GLU A 289 13.27 -11.09 50.88
N ARG A 290 12.34 -11.72 51.61
CA ARG A 290 11.07 -12.30 51.11
C ARG A 290 9.93 -11.30 51.04
#